data_AF-A0A8C4DZJ1-F1
#
_entry.id   AF-A0A8C4DZJ1-F1
#
_cell.length_a   1.000
_cell.length_b   1.000
_cell.length_c   1.000
_cell.angle_alpha   90.00
_cell.angle_beta   90.00
_cell.angle_gamma   90.00
#
_symmetry.space_group_name_H-M   'P 1'
#
loop_
_entity.id
_entity.type
_entity.pdbx_description
1 polymer ?
#
loop_
_entity_poly.entity_id
_entity_poly.type
_entity_poly.pdbx_seq_one_letter_code
_entity_poly.pdbx_strand_id
1 'polypeptide(L)'
;LFCVLSRAAPVLNRSIHSGTRPASTAASKLRSERPLTSDEIYAREDKYGAHNYHPLPVALERGEGIYVWDVEGNRYYDFLSAYSAVNQGHCHPKIVAALSAQASKLSLTSRAFYNDVLGAYEEYITRMFGYDKVLPMNTGVEGGETACKLARKWAYSVKGVPQNKAKIIFAEGNFWGRTMAAISSSTDPSSYEGFGPFMPGFELVPYNDIPALEKALQDPNVAAFMVEPIQGEAGVVVPDQGYLTKVRELCTKYNVLWIADEVQTGLARTGRRLAVDHEDVRPDVVILGKALSGGVYPVSAVLCDDEVMLTIKPGEHGSTYGGNPVACQVAIAALQVMEEEKLSENAQRMGELLRSELRKLPKDIVTTVRGKGLLNAVVIKETKDYDAWKVCLRLRDNGLLAKPTHGDIIRLAPPLIIKEDELHECVDIIQRTILSF
;
A
#
# COMPACT_ATOMS: atom_id res chain seq x y z
N LEU A 1 -45.13 3.67 33.79
CA LEU A 1 -46.04 2.72 34.47
C LEU A 1 -45.16 1.62 35.06
N PHE A 2 -44.96 1.64 36.39
CA PHE A 2 -44.23 0.70 37.30
C PHE A 2 -42.73 0.41 37.02
N CYS A 3 -41.81 0.35 37.99
CA CYS A 3 -41.77 0.74 39.40
C CYS A 3 -40.29 0.77 39.84
N VAL A 4 -39.93 1.75 40.66
CA VAL A 4 -38.68 1.84 41.45
C VAL A 4 -38.83 0.94 42.67
N LEU A 5 -37.77 0.28 43.15
CA LEU A 5 -37.57 0.08 44.60
C LEU A 5 -36.10 -0.17 44.95
N SER A 6 -35.61 0.71 45.82
CA SER A 6 -34.33 0.74 46.53
C SER A 6 -34.35 -0.19 47.75
N ARG A 7 -33.20 -0.77 48.14
CA ARG A 7 -32.84 -1.05 49.54
C ARG A 7 -31.33 -0.94 49.76
N ALA A 8 -30.98 -0.36 50.92
CA ALA A 8 -29.64 -0.05 51.37
C ALA A 8 -29.17 -0.91 52.56
N ALA A 9 -27.84 -1.01 52.71
CA ALA A 9 -27.00 -1.19 53.91
C ALA A 9 -27.00 -2.58 54.64
N PRO A 10 -25.91 -2.98 55.37
CA PRO A 10 -24.94 -2.11 56.06
C PRO A 10 -23.44 -2.47 56.01
N VAL A 11 -22.66 -1.49 56.50
CA VAL A 11 -21.23 -1.50 56.80
C VAL A 11 -20.92 -2.41 57.98
N LEU A 12 -19.83 -3.18 57.90
CA LEU A 12 -19.18 -3.81 59.05
C LEU A 12 -17.65 -3.74 58.92
N ASN A 13 -17.07 -2.96 59.82
CA ASN A 13 -15.65 -2.78 60.07
C ASN A 13 -15.13 -3.97 60.89
N ARG A 14 -14.03 -4.62 60.50
CA ARG A 14 -13.10 -5.28 61.45
C ARG A 14 -11.75 -5.57 60.80
N SER A 15 -10.73 -5.17 61.52
CA SER A 15 -9.33 -5.07 61.15
C SER A 15 -8.49 -6.25 61.66
N ILE A 16 -7.41 -6.53 60.92
CA ILE A 16 -6.13 -7.15 61.32
C ILE A 16 -6.14 -8.65 61.63
N HIS A 17 -5.52 -9.43 60.73
CA HIS A 17 -4.56 -10.47 61.11
C HIS A 17 -3.35 -10.42 60.18
N SER A 18 -2.20 -10.20 60.82
CA SER A 18 -0.85 -10.17 60.28
C SER A 18 -0.41 -11.57 59.86
N GLY A 19 -0.09 -11.74 58.59
CA GLY A 19 0.59 -12.93 58.06
C GLY A 19 1.69 -12.50 57.10
N THR A 20 2.88 -12.28 57.64
CA THR A 20 4.12 -12.10 56.87
C THR A 20 4.43 -13.38 56.08
N ARG A 21 4.23 -13.34 54.76
CA ARG A 21 4.91 -14.23 53.82
C ARG A 21 6.01 -13.41 53.13
N PRO A 22 7.26 -13.90 53.08
CA PRO A 22 8.32 -13.18 52.40
C PRO A 22 7.98 -13.13 50.91
N ALA A 23 7.96 -11.92 50.36
CA ALA A 23 7.93 -11.70 48.93
C ALA A 23 9.12 -12.46 48.33
N SER A 24 8.84 -13.53 47.58
CA SER A 24 9.85 -14.12 46.71
C SER A 24 10.22 -13.05 45.70
N THR A 25 11.45 -12.57 45.83
CA THR A 25 12.13 -11.72 44.87
C THR A 25 12.23 -12.45 43.53
N ALA A 26 11.17 -12.37 42.75
CA ALA A 26 11.12 -12.77 41.35
C ALA A 26 10.76 -11.55 40.50
N ALA A 27 11.37 -10.40 40.80
CA ALA A 27 11.36 -9.23 39.94
C ALA A 27 12.81 -8.90 39.55
N SER A 28 13.05 -9.06 38.25
CA SER A 28 14.16 -8.53 37.46
C SER A 28 15.59 -8.85 37.93
N LYS A 29 16.04 -10.07 37.63
CA LYS A 29 17.28 -10.15 36.86
C LYS A 29 16.94 -9.67 35.45
N LEU A 30 17.12 -8.37 35.19
CA LEU A 30 17.39 -7.88 33.84
C LEU A 30 18.61 -8.68 33.35
N ARG A 31 18.35 -9.82 32.69
CA ARG A 31 19.35 -10.39 31.81
C ARG A 31 19.61 -9.30 30.80
N SER A 32 20.84 -8.78 30.75
CA SER A 32 21.33 -8.16 29.53
C SER A 32 21.37 -9.27 28.50
N GLU A 33 20.21 -9.59 27.91
CA GLU A 33 20.14 -10.58 26.84
C GLU A 33 20.92 -9.97 25.69
N ARG A 34 21.98 -10.67 25.26
CA ARG A 34 22.68 -10.32 24.04
C ARG A 34 21.64 -10.17 22.92
N PRO A 35 21.85 -9.28 21.94
CA PRO A 35 21.01 -9.24 20.75
C PRO A 35 20.89 -10.65 20.15
N LEU A 36 19.70 -10.95 19.61
CA LEU A 36 19.44 -12.20 18.91
C LEU A 36 20.21 -12.20 17.59
N THR A 37 20.70 -13.36 17.17
CA THR A 37 21.24 -13.51 15.82
C THR A 37 20.11 -13.64 14.79
N SER A 38 20.43 -13.37 13.52
CA SER A 38 19.55 -13.61 12.38
C SER A 38 18.91 -15.01 12.41
N ASP A 39 19.71 -16.07 12.63
CA ASP A 39 19.20 -17.45 12.69
C ASP A 39 18.21 -17.69 13.83
N GLU A 40 18.43 -17.07 15.00
CA GLU A 40 17.51 -17.16 16.14
C GLU A 40 16.18 -16.45 15.84
N ILE A 41 16.22 -15.36 15.06
CA ILE A 41 15.03 -14.63 14.61
C ILE A 41 14.27 -15.44 13.56
N TYR A 42 14.95 -15.98 12.54
CA TYR A 42 14.33 -16.82 11.51
C TYR A 42 13.67 -18.06 12.12
N ALA A 43 14.36 -18.76 13.02
CA ALA A 43 13.81 -19.94 13.68
C ALA A 43 12.60 -19.61 14.56
N ARG A 44 12.56 -18.41 15.15
CA ARG A 44 11.40 -17.95 15.93
C ARG A 44 10.21 -17.66 15.01
N GLU A 45 10.43 -16.97 13.89
CA GLU A 45 9.39 -16.71 12.91
C GLU A 45 8.87 -18.00 12.27
N ASP A 46 9.75 -18.92 11.89
CA ASP A 46 9.37 -20.26 11.38
C ASP A 46 8.52 -21.03 12.38
N LYS A 47 8.86 -21.01 13.67
CA LYS A 47 8.12 -21.74 14.69
C LYS A 47 6.73 -21.18 14.98
N TYR A 48 6.56 -19.85 14.97
CA TYR A 48 5.35 -19.19 15.48
C TYR A 48 4.54 -18.44 14.43
N GLY A 49 5.14 -18.09 13.29
CA GLY A 49 4.52 -17.35 12.21
C GLY A 49 3.68 -18.24 11.29
N ALA A 50 2.78 -17.61 10.54
CA ALA A 50 2.13 -18.26 9.41
C ALA A 50 3.09 -18.26 8.21
N HIS A 51 3.23 -19.40 7.52
CA HIS A 51 4.22 -19.60 6.44
C HIS A 51 3.71 -19.08 5.08
N ASN A 52 3.03 -17.93 5.09
CA ASN A 52 2.42 -17.34 3.89
C ASN A 52 3.31 -16.30 3.18
N TYR A 53 4.55 -16.13 3.64
CA TYR A 53 5.58 -15.31 3.00
C TYR A 53 6.85 -16.12 2.80
N HIS A 54 7.67 -15.72 1.81
CA HIS A 54 9.02 -16.22 1.61
C HIS A 54 10.03 -15.06 1.69
N PRO A 55 10.45 -14.66 2.92
CA PRO A 55 11.33 -13.51 3.14
C PRO A 55 12.73 -13.70 2.55
N LEU A 56 13.37 -12.60 2.19
CA LEU A 56 14.82 -12.60 1.96
C LEU A 56 15.51 -12.86 3.31
N PRO A 57 16.58 -13.68 3.40
CA PRO A 57 17.21 -13.98 4.69
C PRO A 57 18.05 -12.79 5.16
N VAL A 58 17.39 -11.81 5.76
CA VAL A 58 17.98 -10.62 6.40
C VAL A 58 17.06 -10.18 7.56
N ALA A 59 17.58 -10.17 8.78
CA ALA A 59 16.81 -9.79 9.98
C ALA A 59 17.03 -8.31 10.32
N LEU A 60 16.14 -7.44 9.82
CA LEU A 60 16.25 -5.99 10.00
C LEU A 60 15.85 -5.53 11.41
N GLU A 61 16.65 -4.61 11.97
CA GLU A 61 16.44 -4.02 13.30
C GLU A 61 16.19 -2.51 13.24
N ARG A 62 16.82 -1.81 12.29
CA ARG A 62 16.79 -0.34 12.23
C ARG A 62 16.60 0.15 10.81
N GLY A 63 15.85 1.24 10.64
CA GLY A 63 15.71 1.96 9.37
C GLY A 63 15.90 3.46 9.57
N GLU A 64 16.54 4.11 8.61
CA GLU A 64 16.76 5.56 8.60
C GLU A 64 16.94 6.04 7.15
N GLY A 65 16.03 6.90 6.70
CA GLY A 65 16.06 7.44 5.34
C GLY A 65 15.99 6.32 4.28
N ILE A 66 17.00 6.19 3.44
CA ILE A 66 17.06 5.14 2.39
C ILE A 66 17.72 3.84 2.85
N TYR A 67 18.15 3.78 4.11
CA TYR A 67 18.96 2.71 4.66
C TYR A 67 18.19 1.86 5.67
N VAL A 68 18.57 0.59 5.73
CA VAL A 68 18.19 -0.33 6.81
C VAL A 68 19.43 -1.08 7.32
N TRP A 69 19.37 -1.53 8.57
CA TRP A 69 20.43 -2.31 9.21
C TRP A 69 19.86 -3.60 9.77
N ASP A 70 20.59 -4.69 9.60
CA ASP A 70 20.28 -5.96 10.26
C ASP A 70 20.79 -6.00 11.71
N VAL A 71 20.41 -7.06 12.43
CA VAL A 71 20.79 -7.30 13.83
C VAL A 71 22.28 -7.60 14.02
N GLU A 72 22.99 -7.89 12.92
CA GLU A 72 24.45 -8.03 12.87
C GLU A 72 25.17 -6.69 12.59
N GLY A 73 24.43 -5.62 12.29
CA GLY A 73 24.96 -4.29 12.02
C GLY A 73 25.33 -4.02 10.56
N ASN A 74 25.05 -4.94 9.63
CA ASN A 74 25.24 -4.71 8.20
C ASN A 74 24.23 -3.67 7.72
N ARG A 75 24.70 -2.72 6.90
CA ARG A 75 23.88 -1.66 6.32
C ARG A 75 23.49 -2.01 4.89
N TYR A 76 22.25 -1.73 4.53
CA TYR A 76 21.73 -1.93 3.19
C TYR A 76 21.00 -0.70 2.64
N TYR A 77 21.08 -0.50 1.33
CA TYR A 77 20.13 0.30 0.58
C TYR A 77 18.81 -0.46 0.44
N ASP A 78 17.68 0.15 0.80
CA ASP A 78 16.36 -0.46 0.61
C ASP A 78 15.79 -0.09 -0.76
N PHE A 79 15.77 -1.07 -1.68
CA PHE A 79 15.19 -0.94 -3.02
C PHE A 79 13.82 -1.61 -3.14
N LEU A 80 13.22 -2.01 -2.02
CA LEU A 80 11.84 -2.46 -1.98
C LEU A 80 10.90 -1.37 -1.46
N SER A 81 11.36 -0.56 -0.50
CA SER A 81 10.58 0.47 0.23
C SER A 81 9.22 -0.02 0.71
N ALA A 82 9.19 -1.27 1.18
CA ALA A 82 7.97 -2.01 1.52
C ALA A 82 6.88 -1.89 0.45
N TYR A 83 7.25 -2.17 -0.80
CA TYR A 83 6.37 -2.11 -1.96
C TYR A 83 5.79 -0.71 -2.22
N SER A 84 6.62 0.33 -2.06
CA SER A 84 6.28 1.76 -2.16
C SER A 84 5.45 2.33 -1.00
N ALA A 85 5.56 1.75 0.20
CA ALA A 85 4.98 2.31 1.42
C ALA A 85 5.89 3.31 2.14
N VAL A 86 7.20 3.23 1.90
CA VAL A 86 8.21 4.07 2.56
C VAL A 86 8.77 5.11 1.58
N ASN A 87 7.89 5.84 0.88
CA ASN A 87 8.31 6.85 -0.10
C ASN A 87 9.13 7.97 0.54
N GLN A 88 8.78 8.38 1.76
CA GLN A 88 9.41 9.45 2.52
C GLN A 88 10.70 9.03 3.24
N GLY A 89 11.10 7.75 3.11
CA GLY A 89 12.23 7.18 3.87
C GLY A 89 11.83 6.65 5.24
N HIS A 90 12.65 5.72 5.73
CA HIS A 90 12.44 5.04 7.01
C HIS A 90 12.53 6.03 8.17
N CYS A 91 11.57 5.92 9.10
CA CYS A 91 11.53 6.70 10.33
C CYS A 91 11.63 8.22 10.14
N HIS A 92 11.00 8.76 9.08
CA HIS A 92 11.04 10.19 8.77
C HIS A 92 10.65 11.06 10.00
N PRO A 93 11.52 11.97 10.46
CA PRO A 93 11.38 12.62 11.77
C PRO A 93 10.08 13.41 11.93
N LYS A 94 9.64 14.11 10.87
CA LYS A 94 8.36 14.86 10.89
C LYS A 94 7.14 13.94 11.05
N ILE A 95 7.16 12.76 10.45
CA ILE A 95 6.03 11.81 10.48
C ILE A 95 6.00 11.08 11.82
N VAL A 96 7.15 10.63 12.31
CA VAL A 96 7.28 10.00 13.63
C VAL A 96 6.87 10.97 14.74
N ALA A 97 7.28 12.24 14.67
CA ALA A 97 6.86 13.25 15.64
C ALA A 97 5.34 13.46 15.63
N ALA A 98 4.70 13.51 14.45
CA ALA A 98 3.24 13.61 14.33
C ALA A 98 2.53 12.41 14.97
N LEU A 99 3.03 11.19 14.72
CA LEU A 99 2.53 9.97 15.36
C LEU A 99 2.63 10.07 16.89
N SER A 100 3.83 10.34 17.41
CA SER A 100 4.08 10.34 18.86
C SER A 100 3.27 11.41 19.58
N ALA A 101 3.18 12.61 19.01
CA ALA A 101 2.42 13.72 19.57
C ALA A 101 0.92 13.40 19.62
N GLN A 102 0.35 12.91 18.51
CA GLN A 102 -1.08 12.62 18.45
C GLN A 102 -1.44 11.39 19.31
N ALA A 103 -0.63 10.34 19.31
CA ALA A 103 -0.86 9.15 20.13
C ALA A 103 -0.82 9.46 21.64
N SER A 104 0.00 10.43 22.05
CA SER A 104 0.07 10.90 23.44
C SER A 104 -1.11 11.80 23.84
N LYS A 105 -1.88 12.30 22.87
CA LYS A 105 -3.04 13.19 23.09
C LYS A 105 -4.36 12.42 23.00
N LEU A 106 -4.62 11.78 21.86
CA LEU A 106 -5.87 11.06 21.59
C LEU A 106 -5.66 10.07 20.44
N SER A 107 -5.82 8.78 20.72
CA SER A 107 -5.53 7.71 19.76
C SER A 107 -6.73 7.29 18.91
N LEU A 108 -7.88 7.01 19.53
CA LEU A 108 -9.06 6.46 18.86
C LEU A 108 -10.35 6.92 19.55
N THR A 109 -11.32 7.36 18.75
CA THR A 109 -12.66 7.76 19.22
C THR A 109 -13.80 6.99 18.56
N SER A 110 -13.50 6.12 17.59
CA SER A 110 -14.43 5.72 16.51
C SER A 110 -14.96 6.94 15.72
N ARG A 111 -15.83 6.69 14.73
CA ARG A 111 -16.62 7.75 14.05
C ARG A 111 -17.99 8.00 14.70
N ALA A 112 -18.27 7.38 15.84
CA ALA A 112 -19.47 7.67 16.64
C ALA A 112 -19.39 9.03 17.37
N PHE A 113 -18.17 9.53 17.59
CA PHE A 113 -17.92 10.84 18.18
C PHE A 113 -17.07 11.68 17.23
N TYR A 114 -17.32 12.98 17.22
CA TYR A 114 -16.40 13.92 16.57
C TYR A 114 -15.08 13.96 17.32
N ASN A 115 -14.00 14.19 16.57
CA ASN A 115 -12.71 14.59 17.09
C ASN A 115 -12.22 15.80 16.29
N ASP A 116 -11.20 16.49 16.81
CA ASP A 116 -10.65 17.73 16.24
C ASP A 116 -9.72 17.52 15.04
N VAL A 117 -9.45 16.27 14.64
CA VAL A 117 -8.45 15.94 13.62
C VAL A 117 -9.08 15.45 12.31
N LEU A 118 -10.11 14.60 12.38
CA LEU A 118 -10.66 13.94 11.19
C LEU A 118 -11.12 14.97 10.13
N GLY A 119 -11.89 15.98 10.53
CA GLY A 119 -12.36 17.01 9.60
C GLY A 119 -11.21 17.81 8.95
N ALA A 120 -10.14 18.08 9.70
CA ALA A 120 -8.96 18.77 9.17
C ALA A 120 -8.20 17.91 8.14
N TYR A 121 -8.11 16.60 8.39
CA TYR A 121 -7.56 15.66 7.40
C TYR A 121 -8.44 15.54 6.16
N GLU A 122 -9.76 15.40 6.35
CA GLU A 122 -10.73 15.34 5.26
C GLU A 122 -10.62 16.58 4.37
N GLU A 123 -10.57 17.78 4.94
CA GLU A 123 -10.34 19.04 4.22
C GLU A 123 -8.99 19.08 3.51
N TYR A 124 -7.90 18.71 4.19
CA TYR A 124 -6.55 18.75 3.62
C TYR A 124 -6.43 17.87 2.38
N ILE A 125 -6.85 16.60 2.50
CA ILE A 125 -6.67 15.60 1.43
C ILE A 125 -7.60 15.88 0.25
N THR A 126 -8.84 16.28 0.49
CA THR A 126 -9.79 16.63 -0.58
C THR A 126 -9.33 17.83 -1.39
N ARG A 127 -8.83 18.88 -0.73
CA ARG A 127 -8.24 20.05 -1.42
C ARG A 127 -6.99 19.67 -2.22
N MET A 128 -6.13 18.81 -1.68
CA MET A 128 -4.88 18.41 -2.34
C MET A 128 -5.13 17.64 -3.65
N PHE A 129 -6.10 16.73 -3.65
CA PHE A 129 -6.39 15.85 -4.80
C PHE A 129 -7.59 16.30 -5.64
N GLY A 130 -8.30 17.34 -5.23
CA GLY A 130 -9.39 17.94 -6.00
C GLY A 130 -10.63 17.04 -6.08
N TYR A 131 -11.09 16.50 -4.95
CA TYR A 131 -12.33 15.71 -4.83
C TYR A 131 -13.23 16.30 -3.75
N ASP A 132 -14.54 16.11 -3.86
CA ASP A 132 -15.47 16.66 -2.85
C ASP A 132 -15.34 15.97 -1.49
N LYS A 133 -15.07 14.65 -1.49
CA LYS A 133 -15.07 13.82 -0.27
C LYS A 133 -13.95 12.79 -0.25
N VAL A 134 -13.63 12.37 0.96
CA VAL A 134 -12.78 11.21 1.25
C VAL A 134 -13.49 10.29 2.24
N LEU A 135 -13.32 8.98 2.05
CA LEU A 135 -13.66 7.96 3.03
C LEU A 135 -12.36 7.27 3.50
N PRO A 136 -11.88 7.58 4.71
CA PRO A 136 -10.64 6.98 5.23
C PRO A 136 -10.87 5.54 5.71
N MET A 137 -9.94 4.65 5.36
CA MET A 137 -9.86 3.25 5.77
C MET A 137 -8.44 2.94 6.27
N ASN A 138 -8.09 1.67 6.50
CA ASN A 138 -6.82 1.29 7.11
C ASN A 138 -5.84 0.67 6.11
N THR A 139 -6.35 -0.15 5.19
CA THR A 139 -5.52 -0.87 4.22
C THR A 139 -5.96 -0.60 2.78
N GLY A 140 -5.07 -0.81 1.81
CA GLY A 140 -5.39 -0.66 0.39
C GLY A 140 -6.58 -1.53 -0.03
N VAL A 141 -6.66 -2.78 0.45
CA VAL A 141 -7.78 -3.68 0.13
C VAL A 141 -9.11 -3.20 0.70
N GLU A 142 -9.13 -2.60 1.90
CA GLU A 142 -10.35 -1.95 2.40
C GLU A 142 -10.76 -0.75 1.54
N GLY A 143 -9.78 -0.04 0.97
CA GLY A 143 -10.02 1.01 -0.03
C GLY A 143 -10.68 0.44 -1.30
N GLY A 144 -10.16 -0.66 -1.84
CA GLY A 144 -10.75 -1.37 -2.99
C GLY A 144 -12.16 -1.91 -2.72
N GLU A 145 -12.38 -2.50 -1.54
CA GLU A 145 -13.72 -2.97 -1.13
C GLU A 145 -14.71 -1.80 -1.03
N THR A 146 -14.24 -0.67 -0.50
CA THR A 146 -15.02 0.57 -0.39
C THR A 146 -15.37 1.13 -1.76
N ALA A 147 -14.41 1.19 -2.68
CA ALA A 147 -14.63 1.63 -4.06
C ALA A 147 -15.60 0.70 -4.80
N CYS A 148 -15.49 -0.63 -4.64
CA CYS A 148 -16.44 -1.59 -5.18
C CYS A 148 -17.86 -1.37 -4.65
N LYS A 149 -18.01 -1.13 -3.34
CA LYS A 149 -19.31 -0.83 -2.73
C LYS A 149 -19.90 0.50 -3.24
N LEU A 150 -19.09 1.56 -3.34
CA LEU A 150 -19.49 2.84 -3.90
C LEU A 150 -19.97 2.69 -5.34
N ALA A 151 -19.21 2.00 -6.19
CA ALA A 151 -19.56 1.79 -7.59
C ALA A 151 -20.87 1.02 -7.76
N ARG A 152 -21.05 -0.08 -7.03
CA ARG A 152 -22.32 -0.84 -7.06
C ARG A 152 -23.48 0.01 -6.58
N LYS A 153 -23.31 0.75 -5.48
CA LYS A 153 -24.38 1.55 -4.92
C LYS A 153 -24.77 2.71 -5.84
N TRP A 154 -23.79 3.42 -6.40
CA TRP A 154 -24.01 4.41 -7.44
C TRP A 154 -24.71 3.80 -8.66
N ALA A 155 -24.31 2.61 -9.10
CA ALA A 155 -24.94 1.97 -10.26
C ALA A 155 -26.43 1.67 -10.02
N TYR A 156 -26.80 1.22 -8.83
CA TYR A 156 -28.20 0.95 -8.50
C TYR A 156 -29.02 2.21 -8.26
N SER A 157 -28.45 3.19 -7.55
CA SER A 157 -29.19 4.36 -7.07
C SER A 157 -29.19 5.53 -8.05
N VAL A 158 -28.17 5.64 -8.91
CA VAL A 158 -27.96 6.77 -9.82
C VAL A 158 -28.03 6.32 -11.27
N LYS A 159 -27.19 5.36 -11.68
CA LYS A 159 -27.20 4.84 -13.07
C LYS A 159 -28.48 4.09 -13.44
N GLY A 160 -29.15 3.48 -12.46
CA GLY A 160 -30.40 2.73 -12.65
C GLY A 160 -30.19 1.27 -13.09
N VAL A 161 -29.02 0.68 -12.83
CA VAL A 161 -28.76 -0.74 -13.07
C VAL A 161 -29.73 -1.59 -12.23
N PRO A 162 -30.34 -2.67 -12.77
CA PRO A 162 -31.21 -3.54 -12.00
C PRO A 162 -30.50 -4.14 -10.78
N GLN A 163 -31.24 -4.36 -9.70
CA GLN A 163 -30.72 -4.93 -8.46
C GLN A 163 -29.95 -6.23 -8.70
N ASN A 164 -28.79 -6.37 -8.06
CA ASN A 164 -27.88 -7.53 -8.19
C ASN A 164 -27.35 -7.80 -9.61
N LYS A 165 -27.46 -6.84 -10.54
CA LYS A 165 -26.90 -6.98 -11.91
C LYS A 165 -25.63 -6.17 -12.15
N ALA A 166 -25.27 -5.24 -11.26
CA ALA A 166 -24.07 -4.43 -11.41
C ALA A 166 -22.79 -5.28 -11.56
N LYS A 167 -22.01 -4.94 -12.60
CA LYS A 167 -20.72 -5.55 -12.89
C LYS A 167 -19.58 -4.57 -12.64
N ILE A 168 -18.43 -5.07 -12.20
CA ILE A 168 -17.18 -4.29 -12.16
C ILE A 168 -16.16 -5.01 -13.01
N ILE A 169 -15.57 -4.29 -13.97
CA ILE A 169 -14.51 -4.80 -14.83
C ILE A 169 -13.17 -4.55 -14.15
N PHE A 170 -12.28 -5.53 -14.21
CA PHE A 170 -10.89 -5.44 -13.79
C PHE A 170 -9.97 -5.79 -14.96
N ALA A 171 -8.72 -5.33 -14.90
CA ALA A 171 -7.70 -5.77 -15.85
C ALA A 171 -7.10 -7.13 -15.42
N GLU A 172 -6.84 -8.04 -16.34
CA GLU A 172 -6.04 -9.25 -16.07
C GLU A 172 -4.68 -8.88 -15.48
N GLY A 173 -4.20 -9.65 -14.50
CA GLY A 173 -2.96 -9.34 -13.76
C GLY A 173 -3.11 -8.28 -12.65
N ASN A 174 -4.34 -7.83 -12.35
CA ASN A 174 -4.59 -6.87 -11.26
C ASN A 174 -4.17 -7.41 -9.89
N PHE A 175 -3.78 -6.49 -9.01
CA PHE A 175 -3.64 -6.76 -7.58
C PHE A 175 -4.14 -5.58 -6.74
N TRP A 176 -5.23 -5.79 -6.01
CA TRP A 176 -5.77 -4.80 -5.08
C TRP A 176 -5.99 -5.33 -3.67
N GLY A 177 -5.59 -6.59 -3.41
CA GLY A 177 -5.64 -7.17 -2.07
C GLY A 177 -5.80 -8.69 -2.03
N ARG A 178 -6.21 -9.18 -0.85
CA ARG A 178 -6.32 -10.60 -0.51
C ARG A 178 -7.66 -10.97 0.15
N THR A 179 -8.67 -10.09 0.11
CA THR A 179 -10.02 -10.42 0.58
C THR A 179 -10.72 -11.35 -0.41
N MET A 180 -11.84 -11.96 0.00
CA MET A 180 -12.67 -12.78 -0.89
C MET A 180 -13.06 -12.03 -2.17
N ALA A 181 -13.40 -10.73 -2.10
CA ALA A 181 -13.71 -9.97 -3.31
C ALA A 181 -12.45 -9.76 -4.17
N ALA A 182 -11.32 -9.38 -3.58
CA ALA A 182 -10.09 -9.17 -4.33
C ALA A 182 -9.61 -10.40 -5.10
N ILE A 183 -9.61 -11.56 -4.45
CA ILE A 183 -9.20 -12.80 -5.11
C ILE A 183 -10.23 -13.27 -6.16
N SER A 184 -11.49 -12.81 -6.07
CA SER A 184 -12.53 -13.12 -7.06
C SER A 184 -12.34 -12.42 -8.40
N SER A 185 -11.51 -11.37 -8.46
CA SER A 185 -11.10 -10.73 -9.70
C SER A 185 -9.65 -11.07 -10.07
N SER A 186 -8.99 -12.00 -9.39
CA SER A 186 -7.58 -12.35 -9.68
C SER A 186 -7.47 -13.32 -10.86
N THR A 187 -6.41 -13.17 -11.64
CA THR A 187 -5.96 -14.18 -12.63
C THR A 187 -4.74 -14.97 -12.15
N ASP A 188 -4.19 -14.65 -10.98
CA ASP A 188 -3.07 -15.38 -10.36
C ASP A 188 -3.63 -16.57 -9.54
N PRO A 189 -3.36 -17.83 -9.95
CA PRO A 189 -3.86 -19.02 -9.26
C PRO A 189 -3.44 -19.08 -7.79
N SER A 190 -2.23 -18.64 -7.47
CA SER A 190 -1.72 -18.63 -6.09
C SER A 190 -2.52 -17.69 -5.17
N SER A 191 -3.28 -16.78 -5.77
CA SER A 191 -4.13 -15.83 -5.05
C SER A 191 -5.56 -16.32 -4.81
N TYR A 192 -6.12 -17.23 -5.63
CA TYR A 192 -7.54 -17.62 -5.53
C TYR A 192 -7.81 -19.12 -5.37
N GLU A 193 -6.87 -20.01 -5.71
CA GLU A 193 -7.09 -21.45 -5.66
C GLU A 193 -7.45 -21.94 -4.24
N GLY A 194 -8.50 -22.75 -4.13
CA GLY A 194 -8.95 -23.33 -2.86
C GLY A 194 -9.80 -22.40 -1.97
N PHE A 195 -10.08 -21.16 -2.39
CA PHE A 195 -10.84 -20.19 -1.57
C PHE A 195 -12.32 -20.01 -1.96
N GLY A 196 -12.80 -20.67 -3.02
CA GLY A 196 -14.17 -20.49 -3.53
C GLY A 196 -15.30 -20.86 -2.54
N PRO A 197 -16.54 -20.42 -2.78
CA PRO A 197 -17.04 -19.73 -3.98
C PRO A 197 -16.69 -18.24 -4.05
N PHE A 198 -16.56 -17.71 -5.27
CA PHE A 198 -16.12 -16.35 -5.55
C PHE A 198 -17.26 -15.33 -5.67
N MET A 199 -16.93 -14.06 -5.49
CA MET A 199 -17.84 -12.93 -5.62
C MET A 199 -18.35 -12.80 -7.07
N PRO A 200 -19.67 -12.90 -7.32
CA PRO A 200 -20.22 -12.69 -8.65
C PRO A 200 -20.18 -11.22 -9.07
N GLY A 201 -20.33 -10.99 -10.37
CA GLY A 201 -20.43 -9.63 -10.94
C GLY A 201 -19.07 -8.93 -11.08
N PHE A 202 -17.98 -9.68 -11.09
CA PHE A 202 -16.66 -9.20 -11.54
C PHE A 202 -16.34 -9.82 -12.90
N GLU A 203 -15.81 -9.01 -13.80
CA GLU A 203 -15.39 -9.43 -15.15
C GLU A 203 -13.96 -8.96 -15.41
N LEU A 204 -13.27 -9.64 -16.32
CA LEU A 204 -11.87 -9.38 -16.64
C LEU A 204 -11.72 -9.01 -18.12
N VAL A 205 -10.83 -8.07 -18.39
CA VAL A 205 -10.34 -7.73 -19.72
C VAL A 205 -8.80 -7.70 -19.71
N PRO A 206 -8.11 -8.00 -20.82
CA PRO A 206 -6.67 -7.86 -20.89
C PRO A 206 -6.22 -6.43 -20.53
N TYR A 207 -5.14 -6.31 -19.75
CA TYR A 207 -4.55 -5.00 -19.45
C TYR A 207 -4.01 -4.36 -20.73
N ASN A 208 -4.10 -3.02 -20.82
CA ASN A 208 -3.62 -2.27 -21.98
C ASN A 208 -4.29 -2.65 -23.33
N ASP A 209 -5.54 -3.16 -23.30
CA ASP A 209 -6.32 -3.50 -24.50
C ASP A 209 -7.62 -2.64 -24.57
N ILE A 210 -7.54 -1.53 -25.32
CA ILE A 210 -8.65 -0.59 -25.49
C ILE A 210 -9.85 -1.21 -26.24
N PRO A 211 -9.68 -1.96 -27.35
CA PRO A 211 -10.80 -2.66 -27.99
C PRO A 211 -11.54 -3.63 -27.06
N ALA A 212 -10.81 -4.42 -26.25
CA ALA A 212 -11.44 -5.33 -25.29
C ALA A 212 -12.21 -4.58 -24.20
N LEU A 213 -11.62 -3.51 -23.66
CA LEU A 213 -12.29 -2.64 -22.69
C LEU A 213 -13.56 -2.01 -23.28
N GLU A 214 -13.48 -1.39 -24.45
CA GLU A 214 -14.63 -0.75 -25.10
C GLU A 214 -15.77 -1.76 -25.34
N LYS A 215 -15.44 -2.98 -25.78
CA LYS A 215 -16.43 -4.04 -25.96
C LYS A 215 -17.12 -4.41 -24.64
N ALA A 216 -16.37 -4.55 -23.55
CA ALA A 216 -16.94 -4.92 -22.26
C ALA A 216 -17.82 -3.79 -21.67
N LEU A 217 -17.42 -2.53 -21.85
CA LEU A 217 -18.18 -1.35 -21.40
C LEU A 217 -19.53 -1.15 -22.12
N GLN A 218 -19.78 -1.86 -23.23
CA GLN A 218 -21.09 -1.83 -23.92
C GLN A 218 -22.22 -2.51 -23.13
N ASP A 219 -21.91 -3.36 -22.14
CA ASP A 219 -22.95 -3.91 -21.26
C ASP A 219 -23.49 -2.79 -20.35
N PRO A 220 -24.81 -2.47 -20.43
CA PRO A 220 -25.40 -1.38 -19.65
C PRO A 220 -25.34 -1.59 -18.13
N ASN A 221 -25.08 -2.83 -17.67
CA ASN A 221 -24.98 -3.16 -16.24
C ASN A 221 -23.58 -2.91 -15.65
N VAL A 222 -22.60 -2.51 -16.44
CA VAL A 222 -21.26 -2.20 -15.93
C VAL A 222 -21.33 -0.94 -15.07
N ALA A 223 -20.94 -1.08 -13.81
CA ALA A 223 -20.88 0.01 -12.84
C ALA A 223 -19.55 0.76 -12.90
N ALA A 224 -18.45 0.01 -12.97
CA ALA A 224 -17.12 0.56 -12.93
C ALA A 224 -16.09 -0.27 -13.70
N PHE A 225 -14.99 0.37 -14.07
CA PHE A 225 -13.72 -0.26 -14.41
C PHE A 225 -12.68 0.12 -13.36
N MET A 226 -12.10 -0.86 -12.69
CA MET A 226 -11.05 -0.68 -11.69
C MET A 226 -9.71 -1.14 -12.25
N VAL A 227 -8.73 -0.24 -12.25
CA VAL A 227 -7.42 -0.50 -12.86
C VAL A 227 -6.31 0.27 -12.17
N GLU A 228 -5.14 -0.36 -12.07
CA GLU A 228 -3.88 0.28 -11.66
C GLU A 228 -3.30 1.08 -12.85
N PRO A 229 -2.87 2.34 -12.66
CA PRO A 229 -2.21 3.11 -13.72
C PRO A 229 -0.95 2.45 -14.27
N ILE A 230 -0.24 1.69 -13.42
CA ILE A 230 0.85 0.76 -13.74
C ILE A 230 0.63 -0.46 -12.87
N GLN A 231 0.50 -1.66 -13.45
CA GLN A 231 0.33 -2.88 -12.65
C GLN A 231 1.63 -3.20 -11.90
N GLY A 232 1.60 -3.07 -10.59
CA GLY A 232 2.82 -3.12 -9.80
C GLY A 232 3.22 -4.54 -9.40
N GLU A 233 2.29 -5.33 -8.84
CA GLU A 233 2.59 -6.72 -8.47
C GLU A 233 2.86 -7.60 -9.70
N ALA A 234 2.19 -7.35 -10.83
CA ALA A 234 2.44 -8.00 -12.13
C ALA A 234 3.85 -7.71 -12.71
N GLY A 235 4.68 -6.97 -11.99
CA GLY A 235 6.07 -6.70 -12.35
C GLY A 235 6.27 -5.36 -13.02
N VAL A 236 5.61 -4.32 -12.53
CA VAL A 236 5.75 -2.94 -13.01
C VAL A 236 5.46 -2.85 -14.51
N VAL A 237 4.28 -3.30 -14.91
CA VAL A 237 3.83 -3.27 -16.31
C VAL A 237 3.30 -1.87 -16.59
N VAL A 238 4.08 -1.09 -17.36
CA VAL A 238 3.71 0.26 -17.79
C VAL A 238 2.85 0.14 -19.06
N PRO A 239 1.63 0.72 -19.10
CA PRO A 239 0.79 0.63 -20.29
C PRO A 239 1.32 1.52 -21.41
N ASP A 240 0.74 1.39 -22.60
CA ASP A 240 1.06 2.26 -23.73
C ASP A 240 0.65 3.71 -23.45
N GLN A 241 1.38 4.64 -24.04
CA GLN A 241 1.06 6.07 -23.93
C GLN A 241 -0.35 6.34 -24.48
N GLY A 242 -1.18 7.01 -23.69
CA GLY A 242 -2.56 7.34 -24.05
C GLY A 242 -3.58 6.31 -23.56
N TYR A 243 -3.16 5.22 -22.94
CA TYR A 243 -4.07 4.20 -22.40
C TYR A 243 -5.03 4.79 -21.37
N LEU A 244 -4.54 5.55 -20.39
CA LEU A 244 -5.37 6.11 -19.32
C LEU A 244 -6.31 7.20 -19.83
N THR A 245 -5.86 7.98 -20.82
CA THR A 245 -6.69 8.93 -21.57
C THR A 245 -7.87 8.21 -22.23
N LYS A 246 -7.60 7.10 -22.92
CA LYS A 246 -8.65 6.30 -23.58
C LYS A 246 -9.59 5.63 -22.56
N VAL A 247 -9.07 5.14 -21.43
CA VAL A 247 -9.89 4.66 -20.32
C VAL A 247 -10.87 5.75 -19.85
N ARG A 248 -10.37 6.95 -19.58
CA ARG A 248 -11.21 8.09 -19.15
C ARG A 248 -12.29 8.44 -20.17
N GLU A 249 -11.93 8.52 -21.45
CA GLU A 249 -12.87 8.78 -22.54
C GLU A 249 -13.97 7.72 -22.62
N LEU A 250 -13.60 6.44 -22.57
CA LEU A 250 -14.55 5.33 -22.67
C LEU A 250 -15.47 5.24 -21.45
N CYS A 251 -14.92 5.34 -20.23
CA CYS A 251 -15.73 5.37 -19.01
C CYS A 251 -16.78 6.49 -19.04
N THR A 252 -16.40 7.67 -19.54
CA THR A 252 -17.33 8.79 -19.74
C THR A 252 -18.40 8.46 -20.79
N LYS A 253 -17.99 7.96 -21.97
CA LYS A 253 -18.89 7.60 -23.08
C LYS A 253 -19.97 6.60 -22.67
N TYR A 254 -19.62 5.61 -21.85
CA TYR A 254 -20.54 4.53 -21.44
C TYR A 254 -21.20 4.78 -20.07
N ASN A 255 -20.99 5.95 -19.47
CA ASN A 255 -21.45 6.28 -18.11
C ASN A 255 -21.06 5.19 -17.11
N VAL A 256 -19.77 4.87 -17.06
CA VAL A 256 -19.15 3.87 -16.18
C VAL A 256 -18.12 4.59 -15.32
N LEU A 257 -18.10 4.33 -14.01
CA LEU A 257 -17.09 4.93 -13.14
C LEU A 257 -15.71 4.36 -13.43
N TRP A 258 -14.71 5.23 -13.57
CA TRP A 258 -13.31 4.83 -13.52
C TRP A 258 -12.80 4.88 -12.08
N ILE A 259 -12.36 3.73 -11.58
CA ILE A 259 -11.65 3.60 -10.30
C ILE A 259 -10.16 3.41 -10.58
N ALA A 260 -9.34 4.39 -10.21
CA ALA A 260 -7.89 4.26 -10.27
C ALA A 260 -7.33 3.75 -8.94
N ASP A 261 -6.70 2.58 -8.96
CA ASP A 261 -5.93 2.09 -7.81
C ASP A 261 -4.53 2.72 -7.83
N GLU A 262 -4.36 3.78 -7.05
CA GLU A 262 -3.11 4.52 -6.89
C GLU A 262 -2.39 4.13 -5.58
N VAL A 263 -2.76 3.01 -4.96
CA VAL A 263 -2.17 2.56 -3.68
C VAL A 263 -0.66 2.38 -3.81
N GLN A 264 -0.17 1.87 -4.94
CA GLN A 264 1.26 1.69 -5.19
C GLN A 264 1.86 2.79 -6.07
N THR A 265 1.12 3.28 -7.06
CA THR A 265 1.66 4.17 -8.10
C THR A 265 1.59 5.66 -7.73
N GLY A 266 0.71 6.00 -6.80
CA GLY A 266 0.46 7.38 -6.40
C GLY A 266 1.51 7.90 -5.44
N LEU A 267 1.23 9.09 -4.90
CA LEU A 267 1.99 9.75 -3.85
C LEU A 267 3.47 9.90 -4.23
N ALA A 268 3.71 10.58 -5.35
CA ALA A 268 5.03 10.89 -5.91
C ALA A 268 5.81 9.73 -6.55
N ARG A 269 5.43 8.48 -6.32
CA ARG A 269 6.20 7.29 -6.72
C ARG A 269 6.61 7.29 -8.19
N THR A 270 5.72 7.68 -9.09
CA THR A 270 5.94 7.66 -10.55
C THR A 270 6.48 8.96 -11.12
N GLY A 271 6.85 9.95 -10.30
CA GLY A 271 7.34 11.25 -10.76
C GLY A 271 6.27 12.35 -10.91
N ARG A 272 5.04 12.04 -10.48
CA ARG A 272 3.88 12.92 -10.41
C ARG A 272 3.13 12.66 -9.10
N ARG A 273 2.23 13.56 -8.69
CA ARG A 273 1.48 13.39 -7.44
C ARG A 273 0.66 12.09 -7.50
N LEU A 274 -0.11 11.90 -8.56
CA LEU A 274 -0.74 10.65 -8.95
C LEU A 274 -0.17 10.18 -10.29
N ALA A 275 -0.15 8.87 -10.54
CA ALA A 275 0.33 8.34 -11.81
C ALA A 275 -0.60 8.69 -12.98
N VAL A 276 -1.90 8.85 -12.73
CA VAL A 276 -2.87 9.33 -13.73
C VAL A 276 -2.55 10.75 -14.24
N ASP A 277 -1.84 11.57 -13.46
CA ASP A 277 -1.42 12.92 -13.85
C ASP A 277 -0.39 12.92 -15.00
N HIS A 278 0.21 11.77 -15.34
CA HIS A 278 1.08 11.67 -16.53
C HIS A 278 0.32 11.85 -17.85
N GLU A 279 -1.00 11.68 -17.82
CA GLU A 279 -1.89 11.85 -18.98
C GLU A 279 -3.00 12.89 -18.73
N ASP A 280 -2.84 13.73 -17.69
CA ASP A 280 -3.77 14.81 -17.34
C ASP A 280 -5.24 14.36 -17.22
N VAL A 281 -5.46 13.14 -16.70
CA VAL A 281 -6.79 12.52 -16.58
C VAL A 281 -7.20 12.34 -15.13
N ARG A 282 -8.48 12.62 -14.83
CA ARG A 282 -9.06 12.52 -13.49
C ARG A 282 -10.00 11.31 -13.36
N PRO A 283 -9.69 10.32 -12.49
CA PRO A 283 -10.59 9.21 -12.15
C PRO A 283 -11.84 9.69 -11.40
N ASP A 284 -12.93 8.94 -11.51
CA ASP A 284 -14.15 9.20 -10.72
C ASP A 284 -13.97 8.80 -9.26
N VAL A 285 -13.17 7.76 -9.02
CA VAL A 285 -12.75 7.29 -7.71
C VAL A 285 -11.25 7.04 -7.73
N VAL A 286 -10.51 7.53 -6.73
CA VAL A 286 -9.11 7.17 -6.53
C VAL A 286 -8.92 6.49 -5.17
N ILE A 287 -8.10 5.44 -5.14
CA ILE A 287 -7.74 4.72 -3.93
C ILE A 287 -6.28 5.03 -3.61
N LEU A 288 -6.03 5.50 -2.39
CA LEU A 288 -4.70 5.77 -1.86
C LEU A 288 -4.43 4.89 -0.63
N GLY A 289 -3.17 4.56 -0.40
CA GLY A 289 -2.73 3.77 0.75
C GLY A 289 -1.21 3.84 0.88
N LYS A 290 -0.59 2.81 1.48
CA LYS A 290 0.88 2.63 1.53
C LYS A 290 1.60 3.92 1.98
N ALA A 291 2.21 4.66 1.05
CA ALA A 291 2.94 5.90 1.29
C ALA A 291 2.09 7.04 1.88
N LEU A 292 0.77 6.88 1.94
CA LEU A 292 -0.15 7.86 2.55
C LEU A 292 0.21 8.15 4.00
N SER A 293 0.88 7.23 4.69
CA SER A 293 1.37 7.40 6.07
C SER A 293 2.89 7.48 6.19
N GLY A 294 3.60 7.47 5.07
CA GLY A 294 5.05 7.31 5.02
C GLY A 294 5.59 6.03 5.66
N GLY A 295 4.79 4.97 5.65
CA GLY A 295 5.19 3.65 6.14
C GLY A 295 5.15 3.52 7.66
N VAL A 296 4.65 4.54 8.37
CA VAL A 296 4.63 4.58 9.83
C VAL A 296 3.34 4.01 10.44
N TYR A 297 2.23 4.07 9.70
CA TYR A 297 0.90 3.66 10.21
C TYR A 297 0.00 3.11 9.09
N PRO A 298 -0.86 2.10 9.32
CA PRO A 298 -1.81 1.66 8.30
C PRO A 298 -2.90 2.73 8.05
N VAL A 299 -2.89 3.33 6.86
CA VAL A 299 -3.89 4.30 6.41
C VAL A 299 -4.19 4.07 4.93
N SER A 300 -5.46 4.16 4.57
CA SER A 300 -5.91 4.28 3.18
C SER A 300 -7.02 5.31 3.06
N ALA A 301 -7.27 5.76 1.84
CA ALA A 301 -8.28 6.77 1.53
C ALA A 301 -8.94 6.44 0.19
N VAL A 302 -10.26 6.57 0.13
CA VAL A 302 -11.02 6.54 -1.12
C VAL A 302 -11.56 7.94 -1.34
N LEU A 303 -11.18 8.59 -2.44
CA LEU A 303 -11.68 9.92 -2.79
C LEU A 303 -12.59 9.84 -4.02
N CYS A 304 -13.73 10.52 -3.96
CA CYS A 304 -14.64 10.71 -5.08
C CYS A 304 -15.58 11.89 -4.81
N ASP A 305 -16.28 12.32 -5.85
CA ASP A 305 -17.22 13.44 -5.78
C ASP A 305 -18.55 13.05 -5.11
N ASP A 306 -19.31 14.06 -4.72
CA ASP A 306 -20.53 13.90 -3.91
C ASP A 306 -21.56 12.94 -4.56
N GLU A 307 -21.67 12.95 -5.90
CA GLU A 307 -22.58 12.06 -6.64
C GLU A 307 -22.33 10.58 -6.35
N VAL A 308 -21.06 10.19 -6.15
CA VAL A 308 -20.66 8.82 -5.84
C VAL A 308 -20.60 8.61 -4.33
N MET A 309 -19.88 9.48 -3.60
CA MET A 309 -19.62 9.29 -2.17
C MET A 309 -20.90 9.28 -1.35
N LEU A 310 -21.82 10.21 -1.61
CA LEU A 310 -23.02 10.38 -0.81
C LEU A 310 -24.07 9.30 -1.08
N THR A 311 -23.81 8.34 -1.97
CA THR A 311 -24.67 7.16 -2.12
C THR A 311 -24.62 6.27 -0.86
N ILE A 312 -23.48 6.22 -0.16
CA ILE A 312 -23.37 5.56 1.15
C ILE A 312 -23.93 6.49 2.24
N LYS A 313 -24.87 5.98 3.02
CA LYS A 313 -25.57 6.66 4.12
C LYS A 313 -25.10 6.11 5.49
N PRO A 314 -25.40 6.83 6.59
CA PRO A 314 -25.07 6.37 7.93
C PRO A 314 -25.55 4.94 8.20
N GLY A 315 -24.65 4.08 8.68
CA GLY A 315 -24.93 2.67 9.00
C GLY A 315 -24.65 1.65 7.90
N GLU A 316 -24.39 2.07 6.66
CA GLU A 316 -24.25 1.16 5.51
C GLU A 316 -22.78 0.79 5.17
N HIS A 317 -21.85 1.57 5.71
CA HIS A 317 -20.42 1.31 5.68
C HIS A 317 -19.80 1.84 6.98
N GLY A 318 -18.74 1.22 7.44
CA GLY A 318 -18.03 1.67 8.63
C GLY A 318 -16.70 0.94 8.82
N SER A 319 -15.85 1.54 9.63
CA SER A 319 -14.58 0.97 10.07
C SER A 319 -14.31 1.46 11.49
N THR A 320 -13.83 0.57 12.36
CA THR A 320 -13.48 0.94 13.75
C THR A 320 -12.32 1.93 13.77
N TYR A 321 -11.30 1.68 12.95
CA TYR A 321 -10.06 2.46 12.90
C TYR A 321 -10.00 3.46 11.74
N GLY A 322 -10.87 3.33 10.73
CA GLY A 322 -10.90 4.25 9.60
C GLY A 322 -11.17 5.70 10.04
N GLY A 323 -10.21 6.58 9.76
CA GLY A 323 -10.29 8.00 10.13
C GLY A 323 -9.98 8.28 11.61
N ASN A 324 -9.23 7.41 12.28
CA ASN A 324 -8.77 7.68 13.65
C ASN A 324 -7.79 8.88 13.69
N PRO A 325 -7.74 9.64 14.81
CA PRO A 325 -6.91 10.85 14.90
C PRO A 325 -5.42 10.63 14.60
N VAL A 326 -4.83 9.50 15.03
CA VAL A 326 -3.40 9.20 14.80
C VAL A 326 -3.13 9.02 13.31
N ALA A 327 -3.91 8.18 12.64
CA ALA A 327 -3.83 7.97 11.20
C ALA A 327 -3.95 9.29 10.43
N CYS A 328 -4.91 10.14 10.80
CA CYS A 328 -5.14 11.43 10.15
C CYS A 328 -3.93 12.38 10.29
N GLN A 329 -3.37 12.57 11.49
CA GLN A 329 -2.19 13.41 11.66
C GLN A 329 -0.96 12.87 10.94
N VAL A 330 -0.75 11.55 11.01
CA VAL A 330 0.35 10.88 10.29
C VAL A 330 0.22 11.08 8.79
N ALA A 331 -0.99 10.94 8.24
CA ALA A 331 -1.24 11.13 6.82
C ALA A 331 -1.03 12.58 6.36
N ILE A 332 -1.51 13.57 7.13
CA ILE A 332 -1.23 14.99 6.86
C ILE A 332 0.28 15.23 6.83
N ALA A 333 1.01 14.77 7.85
CA ALA A 333 2.46 14.96 7.93
C ALA A 333 3.19 14.29 6.74
N ALA A 334 2.80 13.07 6.36
CA ALA A 334 3.38 12.33 5.25
C ALA A 334 3.15 13.02 3.89
N LEU A 335 1.95 13.58 3.68
CA LEU A 335 1.61 14.34 2.47
C LEU A 335 2.31 15.71 2.45
N GLN A 336 2.51 16.35 3.60
CA GLN A 336 3.30 17.58 3.69
C GLN A 336 4.76 17.34 3.32
N VAL A 337 5.39 16.28 3.84
CA VAL A 337 6.76 15.89 3.47
C VAL A 337 6.88 15.69 1.96
N MET A 338 5.89 15.03 1.34
CA MET A 338 5.87 14.81 -0.10
C MET A 338 5.99 16.11 -0.92
N GLU A 339 5.24 17.14 -0.54
CA GLU A 339 5.24 18.45 -1.23
C GLU A 339 6.45 19.31 -0.84
N GLU A 340 6.78 19.39 0.46
CA GLU A 340 7.87 20.22 0.98
C GLU A 340 9.24 19.77 0.46
N GLU A 341 9.45 18.46 0.32
CA GLU A 341 10.70 17.86 -0.16
C GLU A 341 10.72 17.58 -1.66
N LYS A 342 9.66 17.97 -2.39
CA LYS A 342 9.58 17.83 -3.86
C LYS A 342 9.83 16.40 -4.33
N LEU A 343 9.18 15.44 -3.65
CA LEU A 343 9.43 14.02 -3.87
C LEU A 343 9.03 13.57 -5.28
N SER A 344 8.01 14.20 -5.89
CA SER A 344 7.61 13.90 -7.28
C SER A 344 8.71 14.27 -8.26
N GLU A 345 9.31 15.44 -8.11
CA GLU A 345 10.41 15.92 -8.97
C GLU A 345 11.64 15.04 -8.80
N ASN A 346 12.00 14.69 -7.55
CA ASN A 346 13.14 13.83 -7.33
C ASN A 346 12.90 12.41 -7.87
N ALA A 347 11.70 11.85 -7.68
CA ALA A 347 11.33 10.55 -8.22
C ALA A 347 11.41 10.52 -9.76
N GLN A 348 10.97 11.58 -10.43
CA GLN A 348 11.12 11.70 -11.89
C GLN A 348 12.59 11.68 -12.29
N ARG A 349 13.40 12.57 -11.71
CA ARG A 349 14.82 12.76 -12.05
C ARG A 349 15.66 11.51 -11.77
N MET A 350 15.56 10.96 -10.56
CA MET A 350 16.29 9.76 -10.14
C MET A 350 15.80 8.51 -10.88
N GLY A 351 14.51 8.45 -11.19
CA GLY A 351 13.93 7.39 -11.99
C GLY A 351 14.50 7.31 -13.42
N GLU A 352 14.64 8.47 -14.07
CA GLU A 352 15.27 8.56 -15.40
C GLU A 352 16.72 8.12 -15.36
N LEU A 353 17.49 8.61 -14.39
CA LEU A 353 18.90 8.23 -14.18
C LEU A 353 19.04 6.72 -13.95
N LEU A 354 18.27 6.15 -13.02
CA LEU A 354 18.30 4.72 -12.74
C LEU A 354 18.01 3.90 -14.00
N ARG A 355 16.94 4.23 -14.73
CA ARG A 355 16.61 3.50 -15.96
C ARG A 355 17.67 3.68 -17.06
N SER A 356 18.31 4.84 -17.17
CA SER A 356 19.38 5.03 -18.16
C SER A 356 20.60 4.16 -17.86
N GLU A 357 20.95 3.99 -16.58
CA GLU A 357 22.07 3.14 -16.17
C GLU A 357 21.75 1.65 -16.29
N LEU A 358 20.55 1.23 -15.86
CA LEU A 358 20.12 -0.17 -15.96
C LEU A 358 20.04 -0.66 -17.42
N ARG A 359 19.70 0.22 -18.37
CA ARG A 359 19.67 -0.12 -19.81
C ARG A 359 21.05 -0.40 -20.42
N LYS A 360 22.14 -0.07 -19.72
CA LYS A 360 23.51 -0.39 -20.14
C LYS A 360 23.92 -1.83 -19.77
N LEU A 361 23.13 -2.51 -18.93
CA LEU A 361 23.39 -3.89 -18.53
C LEU A 361 23.32 -4.85 -19.74
N PRO A 362 24.04 -5.98 -19.70
CA PRO A 362 24.03 -6.95 -20.80
C PRO A 362 22.62 -7.48 -21.08
N LYS A 363 22.16 -7.36 -22.33
CA LYS A 363 20.78 -7.74 -22.73
C LYS A 363 20.52 -9.25 -22.68
N ASP A 364 21.59 -10.04 -22.68
CA ASP A 364 21.55 -11.48 -22.48
C ASP A 364 21.29 -11.89 -21.02
N ILE A 365 21.49 -10.97 -20.06
CA ILE A 365 21.11 -11.16 -18.65
C ILE A 365 19.85 -10.37 -18.31
N VAL A 366 19.80 -9.09 -18.70
CA VAL A 366 18.66 -8.19 -18.43
C VAL A 366 17.91 -7.91 -19.73
N THR A 367 16.78 -8.60 -19.93
CA THR A 367 16.04 -8.55 -21.20
C THR A 367 15.19 -7.29 -21.32
N THR A 368 14.71 -6.75 -20.19
CA THR A 368 13.81 -5.59 -20.15
C THR A 368 14.12 -4.71 -18.96
N VAL A 369 14.08 -3.39 -19.18
CA VAL A 369 14.09 -2.35 -18.13
C VAL A 369 12.88 -1.46 -18.34
N ARG A 370 11.99 -1.38 -17.34
CA ARG A 370 10.73 -0.62 -17.42
C ARG A 370 10.38 0.07 -16.12
N GLY A 371 9.52 1.08 -16.19
CA GLY A 371 9.08 1.86 -15.04
C GLY A 371 8.78 3.32 -15.35
N LYS A 372 8.17 4.02 -14.38
CA LYS A 372 8.03 5.49 -14.34
C LYS A 372 8.45 5.98 -12.95
N GLY A 373 9.06 7.16 -12.87
CA GLY A 373 9.67 7.66 -11.64
C GLY A 373 10.58 6.62 -10.99
N LEU A 374 10.49 6.47 -9.66
CA LEU A 374 11.22 5.47 -8.90
C LEU A 374 10.40 4.17 -8.69
N LEU A 375 9.45 3.85 -9.56
CA LEU A 375 8.86 2.50 -9.65
C LEU A 375 9.43 1.81 -10.88
N ASN A 376 10.45 0.96 -10.69
CA ASN A 376 11.17 0.32 -11.78
C ASN A 376 11.26 -1.18 -11.60
N ALA A 377 11.44 -1.89 -12.72
CA ALA A 377 11.74 -3.30 -12.73
C ALA A 377 12.75 -3.64 -13.81
N VAL A 378 13.51 -4.70 -13.56
CA VAL A 378 14.33 -5.40 -14.56
C VAL A 378 13.83 -6.84 -14.70
N VAL A 379 13.82 -7.36 -15.92
CA VAL A 379 13.52 -8.77 -16.19
C VAL A 379 14.83 -9.52 -16.42
N ILE A 380 15.04 -10.56 -15.63
CA ILE A 380 16.24 -11.41 -15.68
C ILE A 380 15.98 -12.57 -16.62
N LYS A 381 16.91 -12.85 -17.53
CA LYS A 381 16.88 -14.07 -18.32
C LYS A 381 17.33 -15.24 -17.45
N GLU A 382 16.38 -16.05 -16.99
CA GLU A 382 16.70 -17.22 -16.17
C GLU A 382 17.52 -18.25 -16.96
N THR A 383 18.47 -18.87 -16.26
CA THR A 383 19.30 -19.95 -16.76
C THR A 383 19.32 -21.11 -15.77
N LYS A 384 20.02 -22.21 -16.09
CA LYS A 384 20.23 -23.28 -15.11
C LYS A 384 21.10 -22.83 -13.93
N ASP A 385 21.96 -21.84 -14.15
CA ASP A 385 22.95 -21.40 -13.19
C ASP A 385 22.41 -20.32 -12.25
N TYR A 386 21.50 -19.47 -12.73
CA TYR A 386 20.90 -18.41 -11.93
C TYR A 386 19.47 -18.03 -12.34
N ASP A 387 18.75 -17.46 -11.36
CA ASP A 387 17.41 -16.90 -11.47
C ASP A 387 17.37 -15.52 -10.77
N ALA A 388 16.24 -14.82 -10.82
CA ALA A 388 16.10 -13.52 -10.16
C ALA A 388 16.25 -13.58 -8.64
N TRP A 389 15.96 -14.73 -8.02
CA TRP A 389 16.13 -14.93 -6.58
C TRP A 389 17.61 -14.95 -6.18
N LYS A 390 18.45 -15.71 -6.89
CA LYS A 390 19.91 -15.72 -6.71
C LYS A 390 20.53 -14.35 -6.94
N VAL A 391 20.04 -13.59 -7.92
CA VAL A 391 20.45 -12.20 -8.13
C VAL A 391 20.11 -11.35 -6.90
N CYS A 392 18.89 -11.47 -6.34
CA CYS A 392 18.50 -10.73 -5.14
C CYS A 392 19.30 -11.12 -3.89
N LEU A 393 19.64 -12.40 -3.72
CA LEU A 393 20.55 -12.85 -2.65
C LEU A 393 21.93 -12.21 -2.81
N ARG A 394 22.47 -12.15 -4.04
CA ARG A 394 23.77 -11.50 -4.28
C ARG A 394 23.71 -9.98 -4.10
N LEU A 395 22.60 -9.33 -4.46
CA LEU A 395 22.38 -7.91 -4.18
C LEU A 395 22.42 -7.64 -2.68
N ARG A 396 21.73 -8.47 -1.88
CA ARG A 396 21.79 -8.39 -0.42
C ARG A 396 23.22 -8.50 0.08
N ASP A 397 23.96 -9.52 -0.36
CA ASP A 397 25.35 -9.72 0.05
C ASP A 397 26.25 -8.52 -0.29
N ASN A 398 25.89 -7.77 -1.34
CA ASN A 398 26.57 -6.54 -1.77
C ASN A 398 25.99 -5.25 -1.17
N GLY A 399 25.04 -5.33 -0.23
CA GLY A 399 24.50 -4.17 0.50
C GLY A 399 23.24 -3.53 -0.10
N LEU A 400 22.47 -4.23 -0.94
CA LEU A 400 21.21 -3.71 -1.51
C LEU A 400 20.08 -4.72 -1.43
N LEU A 401 18.94 -4.33 -0.86
CA LEU A 401 17.77 -5.21 -0.73
C LEU A 401 16.77 -4.98 -1.86
N ALA A 402 16.52 -6.03 -2.64
CA ALA A 402 15.45 -6.10 -3.63
C ALA A 402 14.77 -7.48 -3.56
N LYS A 403 13.57 -7.60 -4.13
CA LYS A 403 12.79 -8.85 -4.14
C LYS A 403 12.24 -9.12 -5.55
N PRO A 404 12.27 -10.38 -6.01
CA PRO A 404 11.60 -10.73 -7.25
C PRO A 404 10.08 -10.74 -7.08
N THR A 405 9.36 -10.58 -8.20
CA THR A 405 7.93 -10.85 -8.34
C THR A 405 7.73 -11.72 -9.58
N HIS A 406 6.73 -12.61 -9.56
CA HIS A 406 6.39 -13.48 -10.69
C HIS A 406 7.57 -14.25 -11.33
N GLY A 407 8.53 -14.72 -10.51
CA GLY A 407 9.71 -15.46 -10.97
C GLY A 407 10.86 -14.53 -11.34
N ASP A 408 10.90 -14.08 -12.59
CA ASP A 408 12.09 -13.53 -13.25
C ASP A 408 12.23 -11.98 -13.14
N ILE A 409 11.27 -11.30 -12.50
CA ILE A 409 11.20 -9.84 -12.46
C ILE A 409 11.73 -9.32 -11.12
N ILE A 410 12.76 -8.47 -11.12
CA ILE A 410 13.26 -7.80 -9.91
C ILE A 410 12.72 -6.38 -9.86
N ARG A 411 12.04 -6.05 -8.75
CA ARG A 411 11.55 -4.69 -8.48
C ARG A 411 12.62 -3.84 -7.83
N LEU A 412 12.74 -2.60 -8.31
CA LEU A 412 13.69 -1.59 -7.86
C LEU A 412 12.92 -0.29 -7.59
N ALA A 413 12.48 -0.13 -6.36
CA ALA A 413 11.70 1.00 -5.88
C ALA A 413 12.24 1.52 -4.54
N PRO A 414 13.30 2.35 -4.54
CA PRO A 414 13.85 2.92 -3.31
C PRO A 414 12.96 4.03 -2.73
N PRO A 415 13.16 4.47 -1.47
CA PRO A 415 12.57 5.71 -0.98
C PRO A 415 12.89 6.91 -1.88
N LEU A 416 11.97 7.85 -1.97
CA LEU A 416 12.01 8.97 -2.94
C LEU A 416 12.97 10.08 -2.52
N ILE A 417 13.48 10.06 -1.30
CA ILE A 417 14.49 10.99 -0.79
C ILE A 417 15.92 10.65 -1.23
N ILE A 418 16.11 9.54 -1.97
CA ILE A 418 17.43 9.12 -2.46
C ILE A 418 18.09 10.22 -3.30
N LYS A 419 19.37 10.47 -3.02
CA LYS A 419 20.19 11.45 -3.73
C LYS A 419 20.90 10.81 -4.93
N GLU A 420 21.48 11.66 -5.77
CA GLU A 420 22.12 11.23 -7.00
C GLU A 420 23.40 10.43 -6.77
N ASP A 421 24.23 10.85 -5.82
CA ASP A 421 25.43 10.13 -5.38
C ASP A 421 25.09 8.76 -4.77
N GLU A 422 24.09 8.72 -3.88
CA GLU A 422 23.56 7.47 -3.31
C GLU A 422 23.00 6.55 -4.41
N LEU A 423 22.31 7.09 -5.42
CA LEU A 423 21.80 6.32 -6.55
C LEU A 423 22.92 5.76 -7.42
N HIS A 424 24.01 6.52 -7.64
CA HIS A 424 25.18 6.03 -8.36
C HIS A 424 25.84 4.86 -7.63
N GLU A 425 26.01 4.93 -6.31
CA GLU A 425 26.51 3.79 -5.52
C GLU A 425 25.63 2.55 -5.69
N CYS A 426 24.31 2.73 -5.69
CA CYS A 426 23.36 1.64 -5.90
C CYS A 426 23.45 1.04 -7.31
N VAL A 427 23.60 1.88 -8.32
CA VAL A 427 23.82 1.45 -9.70
C VAL A 427 25.10 0.61 -9.81
N ASP A 428 26.19 1.03 -9.17
CA ASP A 428 27.45 0.28 -9.16
C ASP A 428 27.29 -1.09 -8.48
N ILE A 429 26.55 -1.15 -7.37
CA ILE A 429 26.20 -2.42 -6.71
C ILE A 429 25.40 -3.32 -7.66
N ILE A 430 24.37 -2.78 -8.32
CA ILE A 430 23.53 -3.54 -9.25
C ILE A 430 24.35 -4.05 -10.42
N GLN A 431 25.14 -3.18 -11.07
CA GLN A 431 25.96 -3.54 -12.22
C GLN A 431 26.97 -4.63 -11.88
N ARG A 432 27.77 -4.45 -10.81
CA ARG A 432 28.73 -5.47 -10.38
C ARG A 432 28.07 -6.79 -10.01
N THR A 433 26.87 -6.75 -9.42
CA THR A 433 26.11 -7.96 -9.08
C THR A 433 25.66 -8.70 -10.33
N ILE A 434 25.03 -7.98 -11.26
CA ILE A 434 24.53 -8.56 -12.52
C ILE A 434 25.67 -9.11 -13.37
N LEU A 435 26.79 -8.41 -13.46
CA LEU A 435 27.98 -8.84 -14.22
C LEU A 435 28.75 -10.02 -13.58
N SER A 436 28.33 -10.48 -12.39
CA SER A 436 28.93 -11.66 -11.74
C SER A 436 28.24 -12.98 -12.12
N PHE A 437 27.17 -12.92 -12.90
CA PHE A 437 26.45 -14.04 -13.51
C PHE A 437 26.74 -14.09 -15.00
#